data_AF-A0A6G9HVV4-F1
#
_entry.id   AF-A0A6G9HVV4-F1
#
_cell.length_a   1.000
_cell.length_b   1.000
_cell.length_c   1.000
_cell.angle_alpha   90.00
_cell.angle_beta   90.00
_cell.angle_gamma   90.00
#
_symmetry.space_group_name_H-M   'P 1'
#
loop_
_entity.id
_entity.type
_entity.pdbx_description
1 polymer ?
#
loop_
_entity_poly.entity_id
_entity_poly.type
_entity_poly.pdbx_seq_one_letter_code
_entity_poly.pdbx_strand_id
1 'polypeptide(L)' 'MPGRFGDRRCRLTVIGESGEIDDFVLALRQCLLTEEEIRWWQQGGIFHDPWPTKVARLAFAPVFTH' A
#
# COMPACT_ATOMS: atom_id res chain seq x y z
N MET A 1 -0.47 17.98 20.40
CA MET A 1 -0.51 18.04 18.93
C MET A 1 -1.21 16.79 18.43
N PRO A 2 -2.18 16.89 17.51
CA PRO A 2 -2.68 15.71 16.80
C PRO A 2 -1.50 15.04 16.08
N GLY A 3 -1.42 13.72 16.11
CA GLY A 3 -0.38 12.96 15.41
C GLY A 3 -0.44 13.17 13.89
N ARG A 4 0.64 12.82 13.18
CA ARG A 4 0.66 12.84 11.71
C ARG A 4 -0.45 11.93 11.14
N PHE A 5 -0.91 12.21 9.93
CA PHE A 5 -1.92 11.36 9.26
C PHE A 5 -1.44 9.92 9.17
N GLY A 6 -2.27 8.96 9.59
CA GLY A 6 -1.90 7.55 9.61
C GLY A 6 -0.76 7.19 10.57
N ASP A 7 -0.25 8.15 11.35
CA ASP A 7 0.81 7.92 12.34
C ASP A 7 0.23 7.21 13.55
N ARG A 8 0.23 5.87 13.45
CA ARG A 8 -0.04 4.97 14.57
C ARG A 8 1.16 4.83 15.51
N ARG A 9 2.23 5.61 15.32
CA ARG A 9 3.55 5.39 15.92
C ARG A 9 4.03 3.97 15.68
N CYS A 10 3.76 3.45 14.49
CA CYS A 10 4.00 2.06 14.15
C CYS A 10 5.45 1.89 13.70
N ARG A 11 6.18 0.99 14.36
CA ARG A 11 7.48 0.53 13.89
C ARG A 11 7.24 -0.74 13.06
N LEU A 12 7.67 -0.70 11.80
CA LEU A 12 7.66 -1.88 10.93
C LEU A 12 9.03 -2.55 10.98
N THR A 13 9.04 -3.85 11.27
CA THR A 13 10.22 -4.71 11.14
C THR A 13 10.00 -5.61 9.94
N VAL A 14 10.89 -5.55 8.96
CA VAL A 14 10.86 -6.40 7.76
C VAL A 14 11.83 -7.56 7.97
N ILE A 15 11.39 -8.78 7.66
CA ILE A 15 12.18 -10.01 7.78
C ILE A 15 12.11 -10.72 6.42
N GLY A 16 13.26 -11.09 5.87
CA GLY A 16 13.36 -11.70 4.54
C GLY A 16 14.77 -12.20 4.24
N GLU A 17 14.95 -12.79 3.06
CA GLU A 17 16.24 -13.29 2.60
C GLU A 17 17.21 -12.14 2.25
N SER A 18 18.48 -12.37 2.55
CA SER A 18 19.57 -11.44 2.23
C SER A 18 19.67 -11.27 0.71
N GLY A 19 19.39 -10.06 0.22
CA GLY A 19 19.41 -9.72 -1.21
C GLY A 19 18.03 -9.44 -1.81
N GLU A 20 16.94 -9.97 -1.24
CA GLU A 20 15.57 -9.66 -1.68
C GLU A 20 14.91 -8.59 -0.79
N ILE A 21 15.42 -8.43 0.43
CA ILE A 21 14.85 -7.51 1.41
C ILE A 21 14.98 -6.04 0.99
N ASP A 22 16.03 -5.68 0.26
CA ASP A 22 16.31 -4.29 -0.11
C ASP A 22 15.30 -3.78 -1.14
N ASP A 23 15.03 -4.57 -2.19
CA ASP A 23 14.04 -4.25 -3.21
C ASP A 23 12.63 -4.16 -2.61
N PHE A 24 12.29 -5.07 -1.70
CA PHE A 24 11.02 -5.02 -0.98
C PHE A 24 10.91 -3.76 -0.12
N VAL A 25 11.96 -3.41 0.64
CA VAL A 25 11.99 -2.21 1.48
C VAL A 25 11.89 -0.95 0.61
N LEU A 26 12.53 -0.93 -0.56
CA LEU A 26 12.43 0.18 -1.50
C LEU A 26 10.99 0.33 -2.02
N ALA A 27 10.37 -0.75 -2.48
CA ALA A 27 8.98 -0.75 -2.94
C ALA A 27 8.01 -0.32 -1.82
N LEU A 28 8.18 -0.84 -0.60
CA LEU A 28 7.37 -0.47 0.56
C LEU A 28 7.44 1.03 0.84
N ARG A 29 8.62 1.64 0.75
CA ARG A 29 8.78 3.09 0.95
C ARG A 29 8.03 3.90 -0.09
N GLN A 30 7.96 3.43 -1.34
CA GLN A 30 7.23 4.09 -2.42
C GLN A 30 5.70 4.02 -2.25
N CYS A 31 5.19 3.06 -1.48
CA CYS A 31 3.77 2.98 -1.14
C CYS A 31 3.34 4.00 -0.06
N LEU A 32 4.29 4.63 0.63
CA LEU A 32 4.01 5.61 1.68
C LEU A 32 3.96 7.03 1.11
N LEU A 33 3.14 7.89 1.73
CA LEU A 33 3.08 9.29 1.35
C LEU A 33 4.39 10.01 1.65
N THR A 34 4.78 10.89 0.73
CA THR A 34 5.86 11.87 0.91
C THR A 34 5.43 13.01 1.83
N GLU A 35 6.40 13.81 2.30
CA GLU A 35 6.13 15.00 3.12
C GLU A 35 5.29 16.08 2.42
N GLU A 36 5.39 16.15 1.09
CA GLU A 36 4.59 17.06 0.27
C GLU A 36 3.14 16.59 0.19
N GLU A 37 2.92 15.30 -0.05
CA GLU A 37 1.59 14.70 -0.06
C GLU A 37 0.90 14.75 1.30
N ILE A 38 1.66 14.60 2.40
CA ILE A 38 1.15 14.78 3.76
C ILE A 38 0.67 16.23 3.96
N ARG A 39 1.46 17.23 3.55
CA ARG A 39 1.07 18.65 3.66
C ARG A 39 -0.15 18.97 2.80
N TRP A 40 -0.19 18.45 1.58
CA TRP A 40 -1.34 18.58 0.67
C TRP A 40 -2.62 18.03 1.32
N TRP A 41 -2.55 16.82 1.85
CA TRP A 41 -3.69 16.20 2.56
C TRP A 41 -4.13 17.01 3.78
N GLN A 42 -3.19 17.50 4.60
CA GLN A 42 -3.49 18.34 5.77
C GLN A 42 -4.21 19.64 5.40
N GLN A 43 -4.05 20.13 4.17
CA GLN A 43 -4.73 21.31 3.65
C GLN A 43 -6.11 21.00 3.02
N GLY A 44 -6.59 19.76 3.13
CA GLY A 44 -7.86 19.31 2.57
C GLY A 44 -7.75 18.66 1.19
N GLY A 45 -6.53 18.37 0.73
CA GLY A 45 -6.29 17.62 -0.50
C GLY A 45 -6.91 16.21 -0.44
N ILE A 46 -7.45 15.75 -1.57
CA ILE A 46 -8.12 14.45 -1.70
C ILE A 46 -7.25 13.52 -2.56
N PHE A 47 -7.10 12.26 -2.12
CA PHE A 47 -6.53 11.20 -2.95
C PHE A 47 -7.64 10.43 -3.64
N HIS A 48 -7.43 10.12 -4.92
CA HIS A 48 -8.30 9.19 -5.62
C HIS A 48 -8.06 7.78 -5.10
N ASP A 49 -9.15 7.04 -4.92
CA ASP A 49 -9.07 5.63 -4.57
C ASP A 49 -8.34 4.87 -5.70
N PRO A 50 -7.16 4.28 -5.43
CA PRO A 50 -6.39 3.57 -6.45
C PRO A 50 -6.99 2.20 -6.79
N TRP A 51 -8.00 1.74 -6.05
CA TRP A 51 -8.61 0.45 -6.29
C TRP A 51 -9.35 0.40 -7.64
N PRO A 52 -9.27 -0.73 -8.37
CA PRO A 52 -9.98 -0.88 -9.63
C PRO A 52 -11.48 -0.70 -9.43
N THR A 53 -12.09 0.23 -10.16
CA THR A 53 -13.55 0.46 -10.11
C THR A 53 -14.35 -0.62 -10.84
N LYS A 54 -13.67 -1.46 -11.62
CA LYS A 54 -14.26 -2.59 -12.34
C LYS A 54 -13.66 -3.88 -11.79
N VAL A 55 -14.45 -4.58 -10.99
CA VAL A 55 -14.09 -5.89 -10.44
C VAL A 55 -14.75 -6.98 -11.29
N ALA A 56 -13.96 -7.90 -11.83
CA ALA A 56 -14.48 -9.08 -12.52
C ALA A 56 -14.69 -10.22 -11.50
N ARG A 57 -15.84 -10.89 -11.55
CA ARG A 57 -16.03 -12.17 -10.86
C ARG A 57 -15.48 -13.28 -11.74
N LEU A 58 -14.48 -14.00 -11.23
CA LEU A 58 -14.03 -15.22 -11.87
C LEU A 58 -15.09 -16.30 -11.66
N ALA A 59 -15.64 -16.85 -12.73
CA ALA A 59 -16.42 -18.07 -12.67
C ALA A 59 -15.45 -19.25 -12.50
N PHE A 60 -15.71 -20.11 -11.51
CA PHE A 60 -14.99 -21.38 -11.39
C PHE A 60 -15.34 -22.23 -12.61
N ALA A 61 -14.36 -22.52 -13.46
CA ALA A 61 -14.50 -23.58 -14.46
C ALA A 61 -14.39 -24.93 -13.72
N PRO A 62 -15.30 -25.90 -13.94
CA PRO A 62 -15.12 -27.23 -13.40
C PRO A 62 -13.84 -27.83 -14.00
N VAL A 63 -12.97 -28.32 -13.14
CA VAL A 63 -11.80 -29.11 -13.56
C VAL A 63 -12.35 -30.36 -14.23
N PHE A 64 -12.10 -30.54 -15.53
CA PHE A 64 -12.42 -31.78 -16.21
C PHE A 64 -11.62 -32.91 -15.56
N THR A 65 -12.28 -33.73 -14.75
CA THR A 65 -11.76 -35.03 -14.31
C THR A 65 -11.84 -35.99 -15.49
N HIS A 66 -10.68 -36.49 -15.92
CA HIS A 66 -10.55 -37.62 -16.83
C HIS A 66 -11.08 -38.92 -16.22
#